data_AF-A0AAJ3HG28-F1
#
_entry.id   AF-A0AAJ3HG28-F1
#
_cell.length_a   1.000
_cell.length_b   1.000
_cell.length_c   1.000
_cell.angle_alpha   90.00
_cell.angle_beta   90.00
_cell.angle_gamma   90.00
#
_symmetry.space_group_name_H-M   'P 1'
#
loop_
_entity.id
_entity.type
_entity.pdbx_description
1 polymer ?
#
loop_
_entity_poly.entity_id
_entity_poly.type
_entity_poly.pdbx_seq_one_letter_code
_entity_poly.pdbx_strand_id
1 'polypeptide(L)' 'MTKIRQGYSRPLVSHPIRTFPSLIQAAAFIDRLTAARADHYRFNIQQSAADKWTVCRVVSGGVA' A
#
# COMPACT_ATOMS: atom_id res chain seq x y z
N MET A 1 -31.20 5.11 -5.68
CA MET A 1 -29.83 4.72 -5.22
C MET A 1 -28.94 4.57 -6.44
N THR A 2 -27.90 5.39 -6.57
CA THR A 2 -26.96 5.35 -7.69
C THR A 2 -26.16 4.04 -7.63
N LYS A 3 -26.28 3.16 -8.63
CA LYS A 3 -25.48 1.92 -8.68
C LYS A 3 -24.00 2.28 -8.83
N ILE A 4 -23.18 1.91 -7.85
CA ILE A 4 -21.72 1.95 -7.98
C ILE A 4 -21.34 1.05 -9.16
N ARG A 5 -20.53 1.55 -10.10
CA ARG A 5 -20.10 0.74 -11.26
C ARG A 5 -19.34 -0.48 -10.76
N GLN A 6 -19.51 -1.63 -11.40
CA GLN A 6 -18.92 -2.91 -10.97
C GLN A 6 -17.39 -2.81 -10.75
N GLY A 7 -16.68 -2.03 -11.57
CA GLY A 7 -15.24 -1.78 -11.41
C GLY A 7 -14.83 -1.08 -10.11
N TYR A 8 -15.76 -0.44 -9.40
CA TYR A 8 -15.53 0.23 -8.10
C TYR A 8 -16.11 -0.55 -6.91
N SER A 9 -16.61 -1.77 -7.13
CA SER A 9 -17.21 -2.58 -6.07
C SER A 9 -16.21 -3.14 -5.04
N ARG A 10 -14.91 -3.15 -5.38
CA ARG A 10 -13.82 -3.68 -4.54
C ARG A 10 -12.69 -2.65 -4.42
N PRO A 11 -12.89 -1.57 -3.63
CA PRO A 11 -11.85 -0.56 -3.46
C PRO A 11 -10.60 -1.18 -2.83
N LEU A 12 -9.42 -0.70 -3.24
CA LEU A 12 -8.17 -0.98 -2.54
C LEU A 12 -8.16 -0.15 -1.26
N VAL A 13 -8.26 -0.81 -0.11
CA VAL A 13 -8.17 -0.17 1.20
C VAL A 13 -6.76 -0.35 1.72
N SER A 14 -6.08 0.76 1.98
CA SER A 14 -4.71 0.76 2.49
C SER A 14 -4.59 1.64 3.73
N HIS A 15 -3.80 1.18 4.70
CA HIS A 15 -3.52 1.88 5.95
C HIS A 15 -2.08 2.40 5.93
N PRO A 16 -1.85 3.72 6.02
CA PRO A 16 -0.50 4.28 5.99
C PRO A 16 0.28 3.86 7.23
N ILE A 17 1.53 3.42 7.03
CA ILE A 17 2.43 2.99 8.10
C ILE A 17 3.47 4.06 8.37
N ARG A 18 4.20 4.48 7.32
CA ARG A 18 5.32 5.42 7.45
C ARG A 18 5.64 6.11 6.12
N THR A 19 6.12 7.34 6.19
CA THR A 19 6.59 8.12 5.03
C THR A 19 8.11 8.26 5.02
N PHE A 20 8.68 8.20 3.82
CA PHE A 20 10.12 8.27 3.55
C PHE A 20 10.43 9.36 2.51
N PRO A 21 11.62 9.97 2.56
CA PRO A 21 12.09 10.95 1.57
C PRO A 21 12.49 10.33 0.22
N SER A 22 12.55 9.00 0.10
CA SER A 22 12.89 8.34 -1.17
C SER A 22 12.21 6.98 -1.31
N LEU A 23 12.00 6.57 -2.56
CA LEU A 23 11.44 5.27 -2.90
C LEU A 23 12.32 4.12 -2.38
N ILE A 24 13.65 4.27 -2.48
CA ILE A 24 14.61 3.25 -2.04
C ILE A 24 14.46 2.98 -0.54
N GLN A 25 14.32 4.02 0.28
CA GLN A 25 14.13 3.85 1.73
C GLN A 25 12.79 3.19 2.07
N ALA A 26 11.73 3.52 1.32
CA ALA A 26 10.43 2.88 1.46
C ALA A 26 10.47 1.38 1.09
N ALA A 27 11.17 1.03 0.01
CA ALA A 27 11.36 -0.35 -0.42
C ALA A 27 12.15 -1.17 0.61
N ALA A 28 13.30 -0.64 1.07
CA ALA A 28 14.11 -1.29 2.10
C ALA A 28 13.36 -1.48 3.43
N PHE A 29 12.40 -0.61 3.74
CA PHE A 29 11.52 -0.79 4.89
C PHE A 29 10.55 -1.97 4.70
N ILE A 30 9.96 -2.13 3.51
CA ILE A 30 9.12 -3.29 3.19
C ILE A 30 9.93 -4.57 3.25
N ASP A 31 11.14 -4.60 2.68
CA ASP A 31 12.01 -5.79 2.67
C ASP A 31 12.30 -6.30 4.09
N ARG A 32 12.52 -5.39 5.05
CA ARG A 32 12.69 -5.76 6.46
C ARG A 32 11.42 -6.32 7.10
N LEU A 33 10.25 -5.81 6.73
CA LEU A 33 8.97 -6.31 7.23
C LEU A 33 8.62 -7.69 6.65
N THR A 34 8.89 -7.90 5.36
CA THR A 34 8.62 -9.16 4.67
C THR A 34 9.64 -10.23 5.04
N ALA A 35 10.90 -9.88 5.33
CA ALA A 35 11.90 -10.83 5.82
C ALA A 35 11.45 -11.57 7.10
N ALA A 36 10.63 -10.94 7.94
CA ALA A 36 10.11 -11.57 9.15
C ALA A 36 8.86 -12.44 8.88
N ARG A 37 7.95 -12.01 7.99
CA ARG A 37 6.64 -12.66 7.73
C ARG A 37 6.06 -12.30 6.35
N ALA A 38 6.69 -12.78 5.27
CA ALA A 38 6.33 -12.42 3.90
C ALA A 38 4.85 -12.73 3.53
N ASP A 39 4.31 -13.83 4.05
CA ASP A 39 3.03 -14.38 3.58
C ASP A 39 1.80 -13.66 4.17
N HIS A 40 2.01 -12.90 5.25
CA HIS A 40 0.91 -12.33 6.05
C HIS A 40 0.56 -10.90 5.68
N TYR A 41 1.39 -10.22 4.89
CA TYR A 41 1.25 -8.79 4.66
C TYR A 41 1.39 -8.45 3.18
N ARG A 42 0.45 -7.64 2.69
CA ARG A 42 0.51 -7.01 1.37
C ARG A 42 0.75 -5.51 1.59
N PHE A 43 1.67 -4.93 0.85
CA PHE A 43 2.03 -3.51 0.96
C PHE A 43 1.92 -2.83 -0.41
N ASN A 44 1.67 -1.52 -0.39
CA ASN A 44 1.90 -0.65 -1.53
C ASN A 44 2.72 0.57 -1.09
N ILE A 45 3.36 1.24 -2.05
CA ILE A 45 4.03 2.51 -1.84
C ILE A 45 3.29 3.57 -2.63
N GLN A 46 2.88 4.64 -1.95
CA GLN A 46 2.17 5.76 -2.54
C GLN A 46 3.07 6.98 -2.55
N GLN A 47 3.17 7.66 -3.70
CA GLN A 47 3.78 8.98 -3.76
C GLN A 47 2.76 10.00 -3.25
N SER A 48 3.01 10.61 -2.09
CA SER A 48 2.03 11.49 -1.41
C SER A 48 2.24 12.97 -1.71
N ALA A 49 3.49 13.39 -1.91
CA ALA A 49 3.92 14.72 -2.34
C ALA A 49 5.21 14.59 -3.15
N ALA A 50 5.72 15.69 -3.72
CA ALA A 50 7.06 15.70 -4.31
C ALA A 50 8.07 15.12 -3.29
N ASP A 51 8.83 14.12 -3.73
CA ASP A 51 9.86 13.43 -2.95
C ASP A 51 9.39 12.81 -1.63
N LYS A 52 8.10 12.46 -1.51
CA LYS A 52 7.59 11.72 -0.34
C LYS A 52 6.90 10.42 -0.74
N TRP A 53 7.34 9.35 -0.12
CA TRP A 53 6.92 7.98 -0.40
C TRP A 53 6.35 7.35 0.87
N THR A 54 5.04 7.11 0.89
CA THR A 54 4.34 6.50 2.02
C THR A 54 4.17 5.01 1.78
N VAL A 55 4.70 4.19 2.67
CA VAL A 55 4.40 2.76 2.72
C VAL A 55 3.07 2.57 3.42
N CYS A 56 2.14 1.87 2.78
CA CYS A 56 0.85 1.51 3.35
C CYS A 56 0.66 -0.01 3.34
N ARG A 57 0.00 -0.53 4.37
CA ARG A 57 -0.46 -1.92 4.43
C ARG A 57 -1.78 -2.04 3.69
N VAL A 58 -1.89 -2.96 2.76
CA VAL A 58 -3.16 -3.30 2.10
C VAL A 58 -3.99 -4.14 3.08
N VAL A 59 -5.19 -3.64 3.39
CA VAL A 59 -6.14 -4.27 4.33
C VAL A 59 -7.18 -5.06 3.55
N SER A 60 -7.62 -4.56 2.41
CA SER A 60 -8.56 -5.24 1.52
C SER A 60 -8.49 -4.69 0.10
N GLY A 61 -9.11 -5.40 -0.84
CA GLY A 61 -9.09 -5.05 -2.26
C GLY A 61 -7.81 -5.49 -2.97
N GLY A 62 -7.75 -5.21 -4.28
CA GLY A 62 -6.73 -5.73 -5.18
C GLY A 62 -7.33 -6.65 -6.25
N VAL A 63 -6.62 -6.77 -7.37
CA VAL A 63 -6.95 -7.71 -8.44
C VAL A 63 -6.51 -9.10 -7.95
N ALA A 64 -7.45 -10.05 -7.93
CA ALA A 64 -7.16 -11.45 -7.66
C ALA A 64 -6.49 -12.09 -8.88
#